data_AF-A0A4Q6CEW8-F1
#
_entry.id   AF-A0A4Q6CEW8-F1
#
_cell.length_a   1.000
_cell.length_b   1.000
_cell.length_c   1.000
_cell.angle_alpha   90.00
_cell.angle_beta   90.00
_cell.angle_gamma   90.00
#
_symmetry.space_group_name_H-M   'P 1'
#
loop_
_entity.id
_entity.type
_entity.pdbx_description
1 polymer ?
#
loop_
_entity_poly.entity_id
_entity_poly.type
_entity_poly.pdbx_seq_one_letter_code
_entity_poly.pdbx_strand_id
1 'polypeptide(L)'
;MPELSPSSRTILQQSIEELKARNPRLSLRAIALMLKTAPSMLSEVLSGKKALSAGAAARISRTLGFSPEKTEQFLTLIQLESAKGEDLKNRLKAKLTGLNQRAPVKTLRTTTFSLISDW
;
A
#
# COMPACT_ATOMS: atom_id res chain seq x y z
N MET A 1 7.02 19.10 -10.32
CA MET A 1 5.80 19.02 -9.47
C MET A 1 5.86 17.68 -8.76
N PRO A 2 5.78 17.63 -7.42
CA PRO A 2 6.48 16.62 -6.63
C PRO A 2 5.87 15.23 -6.87
N GLU A 3 6.72 14.31 -7.30
CA GLU A 3 6.46 12.88 -7.44
C GLU A 3 5.81 12.37 -6.14
N LEU A 4 4.51 12.06 -6.20
CA LEU A 4 3.79 11.41 -5.11
C LEU A 4 4.45 10.05 -4.88
N SER A 5 5.38 9.98 -3.92
CA SER A 5 5.88 8.71 -3.42
C SER A 5 4.66 7.85 -3.04
N PRO A 6 4.51 6.63 -3.59
CA PRO A 6 3.31 5.84 -3.36
C PRO A 6 3.12 5.62 -1.85
N SER A 7 1.94 5.95 -1.32
CA SER A 7 1.60 5.65 0.08
C SER A 7 1.41 4.15 0.28
N SER A 8 1.47 3.68 1.52
CA SER A 8 1.19 2.27 1.82
C SER A 8 -0.20 1.86 1.31
N ARG A 9 -1.18 2.76 1.45
CA ARG A 9 -2.56 2.61 0.94
C ARG A 9 -2.60 2.45 -0.57
N THR A 10 -1.85 3.26 -1.32
CA THR A 10 -1.84 3.21 -2.79
C THR A 10 -1.32 1.87 -3.30
N ILE A 11 -0.25 1.34 -2.70
CA ILE A 11 0.30 0.01 -3.06
C ILE A 11 -0.75 -1.09 -2.82
N LEU A 12 -1.46 -0.99 -1.71
CA LEU A 12 -2.49 -1.96 -1.33
C LEU A 12 -3.73 -1.85 -2.25
N GLN A 13 -4.18 -0.64 -2.56
CA GLN A 13 -5.27 -0.39 -3.51
C GLN A 13 -4.96 -0.98 -4.88
N GLN A 14 -3.78 -0.70 -5.44
CA GLN A 14 -3.38 -1.28 -6.72
C GLN A 14 -3.36 -2.79 -6.70
N SER A 15 -2.85 -3.40 -5.62
CA SER A 15 -2.81 -4.86 -5.52
C SER A 15 -4.23 -5.45 -5.45
N ILE A 16 -5.17 -4.76 -4.82
CA ILE A 16 -6.59 -5.14 -4.80
C ILE A 16 -7.22 -4.99 -6.18
N GLU A 17 -6.93 -3.90 -6.88
CA GLU A 17 -7.40 -3.66 -8.25
C GLU A 17 -6.86 -4.71 -9.21
N GLU A 18 -5.59 -5.10 -9.10
CA GLU A 18 -4.98 -6.19 -9.87
C GLU A 18 -5.69 -7.53 -9.63
N LEU A 19 -6.05 -7.83 -8.37
CA LEU A 19 -6.82 -9.03 -8.02
C LEU A 19 -8.23 -9.00 -8.61
N LYS A 20 -8.91 -7.85 -8.53
CA LYS A 20 -10.24 -7.65 -9.12
C LYS A 20 -10.22 -7.67 -10.64
N ALA A 21 -9.18 -7.14 -11.27
CA ALA A 21 -9.01 -7.19 -12.71
C ALA A 21 -8.85 -8.64 -13.20
N ARG A 22 -8.13 -9.47 -12.44
CA ARG A 22 -8.02 -10.91 -12.72
C ARG A 22 -9.32 -11.67 -12.49
N ASN A 23 -10.10 -11.29 -11.47
CA ASN A 23 -11.38 -11.90 -11.17
C ASN A 23 -12.37 -10.85 -10.62
N PRO A 24 -13.24 -10.29 -11.49
CA PRO A 24 -14.19 -9.25 -11.10
C PRO A 24 -15.21 -9.68 -10.03
N ARG A 25 -15.40 -10.99 -9.82
CA ARG A 25 -16.32 -11.53 -8.80
C ARG A 25 -15.72 -11.50 -7.39
N LEU A 26 -14.43 -11.18 -7.25
CA LEU A 26 -13.78 -11.06 -5.93
C LEU A 26 -14.31 -9.83 -5.19
N SER A 27 -15.13 -10.10 -4.18
CA SER A 27 -15.58 -9.07 -3.24
C SER A 27 -14.43 -8.63 -2.31
N LEU A 28 -14.54 -7.43 -1.76
CA LEU A 28 -13.58 -6.94 -0.76
C LEU A 28 -13.49 -7.87 0.46
N ARG A 29 -14.62 -8.49 0.84
CA ARG A 29 -14.68 -9.49 1.91
C ARG A 29 -13.86 -10.73 1.57
N ALA A 30 -13.99 -11.26 0.35
CA ALA A 30 -13.22 -12.41 -0.11
C ALA A 30 -11.71 -12.09 -0.12
N ILE A 31 -11.33 -10.88 -0.56
CA ILE A 31 -9.94 -10.42 -0.53
C ILE A 31 -9.43 -10.33 0.92
N ALA A 32 -10.21 -9.74 1.84
CA ALA A 32 -9.82 -9.64 3.25
C ALA A 32 -9.56 -11.02 3.87
N LEU A 33 -10.43 -12.00 3.58
CA LEU A 33 -10.29 -13.39 4.02
C LEU A 33 -9.02 -14.03 3.44
N MET A 34 -8.75 -13.83 2.15
CA MET A 34 -7.53 -14.30 1.50
C MET A 34 -6.28 -13.71 2.18
N LEU A 35 -6.30 -12.41 2.49
CA LEU A 35 -5.24 -11.71 3.21
C LEU A 35 -5.14 -12.08 4.70
N LYS A 36 -6.03 -12.94 5.21
CA LYS A 36 -6.13 -13.31 6.63
C LYS A 36 -6.33 -12.09 7.54
N THR A 37 -7.19 -11.18 7.11
CA THR A 37 -7.55 -9.93 7.80
C THR A 37 -9.07 -9.80 7.94
N ALA A 38 -9.52 -9.02 8.92
CA ALA A 38 -10.94 -8.73 9.05
C ALA A 38 -11.41 -7.80 7.91
N PRO A 39 -12.60 -8.01 7.32
CA PRO A 39 -13.13 -7.12 6.29
C PRO A 39 -13.26 -5.66 6.74
N SER A 40 -13.64 -5.44 8.01
CA SER A 40 -13.68 -4.10 8.63
C SER A 40 -12.30 -3.45 8.66
N MET A 41 -11.28 -4.19 9.09
CA MET A 41 -9.90 -3.71 9.12
C MET A 41 -9.42 -3.31 7.72
N LEU A 42 -9.68 -4.12 6.69
CA LEU A 42 -9.28 -3.80 5.32
C LEU A 42 -9.98 -2.52 4.83
N SER A 43 -11.27 -2.35 5.14
CA SER A 43 -12.03 -1.14 4.81
C SER A 43 -11.50 0.10 5.55
N GLU A 44 -11.19 -0.02 6.84
CA GLU A 44 -10.61 1.06 7.65
C GLU A 44 -9.24 1.49 7.14
N VAL A 45 -8.39 0.54 6.73
CA VAL A 45 -7.09 0.81 6.11
C VAL A 45 -7.27 1.51 4.77
N LEU A 46 -8.16 1.00 3.92
CA LEU A 46 -8.46 1.57 2.62
C LEU A 46 -9.15 2.94 2.67
N SER A 47 -9.76 3.30 3.79
CA SER A 47 -10.34 4.63 4.04
C SER A 47 -9.38 5.56 4.78
N GLY A 48 -8.20 5.08 5.19
CA GLY A 48 -7.23 5.85 5.96
C GLY A 48 -7.60 6.04 7.43
N LYS A 49 -8.68 5.41 7.91
CA LYS A 49 -9.13 5.46 9.31
C LYS A 49 -8.20 4.68 10.24
N LYS A 50 -7.48 3.70 9.71
CA LYS A 50 -6.58 2.83 10.49
C LYS A 50 -5.27 2.59 9.75
N ALA A 51 -4.16 2.76 10.46
CA ALA A 51 -2.85 2.37 9.95
C ALA A 51 -2.65 0.85 10.05
N LEU A 52 -1.92 0.27 9.09
CA LEU A 52 -1.47 -1.11 9.19
C LEU A 52 -0.30 -1.21 10.19
N SER A 53 -0.29 -2.27 10.99
CA SER A 53 0.92 -2.61 11.75
C SER A 53 1.94 -3.26 10.82
N ALA A 54 3.23 -3.14 11.16
CA ALA A 54 4.31 -3.78 10.41
C ALA A 54 4.10 -5.31 10.29
N GLY A 55 3.57 -5.95 11.33
CA GLY A 55 3.25 -7.39 11.30
C GLY A 55 2.10 -7.75 10.34
N ALA A 56 1.03 -6.94 10.33
CA ALA A 56 -0.07 -7.13 9.38
C ALA A 56 0.40 -6.90 7.95
N ALA A 57 1.22 -5.87 7.74
CA ALA A 57 1.79 -5.53 6.45
C ALA A 57 2.70 -6.65 5.90
N ALA A 58 3.57 -7.21 6.74
CA ALA A 58 4.45 -8.31 6.36
C ALA A 58 3.64 -9.54 5.92
N ARG A 59 2.57 -9.86 6.65
CA ARG A 59 1.66 -10.94 6.27
C ARG A 59 0.98 -10.67 4.93
N ILE A 60 0.44 -9.47 4.73
CA ILE A 60 -0.23 -9.06 3.50
C ILE A 60 0.74 -9.16 2.30
N SER A 61 1.95 -8.64 2.43
CA SER A 61 2.97 -8.67 1.37
C SER A 61 3.31 -10.10 0.94
N ARG A 62 3.43 -11.02 1.90
CA ARG A 62 3.67 -12.44 1.64
C ARG A 62 2.49 -13.10 0.93
N THR A 63 1.26 -12.84 1.37
CA THR A 63 0.07 -13.41 0.73
C THR A 63 -0.13 -12.89 -0.69
N LEU A 64 0.18 -11.61 -0.94
CA LEU A 64 0.10 -11.00 -2.27
C LEU A 64 1.29 -11.38 -3.18
N GLY A 65 2.27 -12.11 -2.67
CA GLY A 65 3.45 -12.51 -3.44
C GLY A 65 4.30 -11.32 -3.89
N PHE A 66 4.44 -10.30 -3.05
CA PHE A 66 5.33 -9.18 -3.35
C PHE A 66 6.79 -9.65 -3.45
N SER A 67 7.55 -9.05 -4.37
CA SER A 67 9.00 -9.25 -4.40
C SER A 67 9.65 -8.75 -3.11
N PRO A 68 10.88 -9.17 -2.79
CA PRO A 68 11.61 -8.67 -1.63
C PRO A 68 11.70 -7.14 -1.61
N GLU A 69 11.95 -6.52 -2.76
CA GLU A 69 12.07 -5.06 -2.91
C GLU A 69 10.74 -4.37 -2.67
N LYS A 70 9.65 -4.86 -3.29
CA LYS A 70 8.30 -4.30 -3.10
C LYS A 70 7.83 -4.48 -1.66
N THR A 71 8.18 -5.60 -1.02
CA THR A 71 7.90 -5.86 0.39
C THR A 71 8.62 -4.86 1.28
N GLU A 72 9.92 -4.62 1.04
CA GLU A 72 10.71 -3.67 1.82
C GLU A 72 10.20 -2.24 1.66
N GLN A 73 9.85 -1.83 0.43
CA GLN A 73 9.22 -0.53 0.16
C GLN A 73 7.91 -0.39 0.94
N PHE A 74 7.01 -1.37 0.83
CA PHE A 74 5.71 -1.36 1.51
C PHE A 74 5.84 -1.27 3.04
N LEU A 75 6.76 -2.05 3.63
CA LEU A 75 7.03 -2.02 5.07
C LEU A 75 7.67 -0.72 5.52
N THR A 76 8.55 -0.13 4.71
CA THR A 76 9.22 1.14 5.01
C THR A 76 8.22 2.30 5.01
N LEU A 77 7.28 2.31 4.07
CA LEU A 77 6.19 3.30 4.02
C LEU A 77 5.31 3.26 5.27
N ILE A 78 4.95 2.06 5.71
CA ILE A 78 4.10 1.89 6.91
C ILE A 78 4.83 2.35 8.17
N GLN A 79 6.13 2.05 8.27
CA GLN A 79 6.96 2.55 9.36
C GLN A 79 7.07 4.07 9.32
N LEU A 80 7.19 4.67 8.13
CA LEU A 80 7.27 6.12 7.97
C LEU A 80 5.97 6.81 8.40
N GLU A 81 4.82 6.24 8.03
CA GLU A 81 3.49 6.72 8.41
C GLU A 81 3.26 6.63 9.93
N SER A 82 3.79 5.59 10.59
CA SER A 82 3.65 5.38 12.04
C SER A 82 4.77 6.04 12.89
N ALA A 83 5.85 6.51 12.28
CA ALA A 83 7.02 7.01 12.99
C ALA A 83 6.71 8.32 13.74
N LYS A 84 7.03 8.34 15.05
CA LYS A 84 6.99 9.53 15.89
C LYS A 84 8.44 9.99 16.13
N GLY A 85 8.87 11.01 15.39
CA GLY A 85 10.23 11.56 15.48
C GLY A 85 10.81 11.91 14.11
N GLU A 86 11.35 13.11 13.98
CA GLU A 86 11.84 13.62 12.69
C GLU A 86 13.09 12.86 12.22
N ASP A 87 13.99 12.48 13.13
CA ASP A 87 15.18 11.69 12.81
C ASP A 87 14.84 10.32 12.22
N LEU A 88 13.87 9.64 12.81
CA LEU A 88 13.41 8.34 12.33
C LEU A 88 12.74 8.48 10.95
N LYS A 89 11.91 9.52 10.77
CA LYS A 89 11.30 9.82 9.46
C LYS A 89 12.36 10.09 8.40
N ASN A 90 13.40 10.87 8.72
CA ASN A 90 14.47 11.18 7.78
C ASN A 90 15.27 9.93 7.36
N ARG A 91 15.58 9.04 8.32
CA ARG A 91 16.22 7.75 8.01
C ARG A 91 15.36 6.87 7.11
N LEU A 92 14.06 6.80 7.39
CA LEU A 92 13.10 6.02 6.58
C LEU A 92 12.89 6.61 5.19
N LYS A 93 12.83 7.94 5.06
CA LYS A 93 12.79 8.63 3.75
C LYS A 93 14.05 8.32 2.94
N ALA A 94 15.24 8.44 3.53
CA ALA A 94 16.50 8.12 2.86
C ALA A 94 16.54 6.66 2.39
N LYS A 95 16.07 5.73 3.24
CA LYS A 95 15.93 4.32 2.86
C LYS A 95 14.98 4.14 1.67
N LEU A 96 13.82 4.81 1.69
CA LEU A 96 12.84 4.76 0.61
C LEU A 96 13.41 5.29 -0.70
N THR A 97 14.16 6.40 -0.66
CA THR A 97 14.85 6.97 -1.81
C THR A 97 15.82 5.96 -2.45
N GLY A 98 16.60 5.24 -1.63
CA GLY A 98 17.49 4.19 -2.12
C GLY A 98 16.76 2.99 -2.74
N LEU A 99 15.58 2.65 -2.24
CA LEU A 99 14.76 1.56 -2.78
C LEU A 99 14.04 1.93 -4.08
N ASN A 100 13.58 3.17 -4.22
CA ASN A 100 12.91 3.65 -5.45
C ASN A 100 13.88 3.68 -6.64
N GLN A 101 15.16 4.00 -6.42
CA GLN A 101 16.17 4.00 -7.48
C GLN A 101 16.45 2.60 -8.06
N ARG A 102 16.10 1.54 -7.31
CA ARG A 102 16.32 0.13 -7.72
C ARG A 102 15.09 -0.51 -8.36
N ALA A 103 13.91 0.08 -8.24
CA ALA A 103 12.71 -0.48 -8.83
C ALA A 103 12.60 -0.04 -10.30
N PRO A 104 12.31 -0.97 -11.24
CA PRO A 104 11.93 -0.57 -12.59
C PRO A 104 10.65 0.25 -12.49
N VAL A 105 10.70 1.50 -12.98
CA VAL A 105 9.57 2.43 -13.02
C VAL A 105 8.45 1.79 -13.85
N LYS A 106 7.57 1.05 -13.19
CA LYS A 106 6.38 0.50 -13.81
C LYS A 106 5.39 1.65 -13.87
N THR A 107 5.30 2.30 -15.02
CA THR A 107 4.35 3.37 -15.32
C THR A 107 2.94 2.97 -14.90
N LEU A 108 2.48 3.49 -13.77
CA LEU A 108 1.12 3.29 -13.30
C LEU A 108 0.25 4.30 -14.03
N ARG A 109 -0.65 3.80 -14.90
CA ARG A 109 -1.59 4.60 -15.66
C ARG A 109 -2.46 5.44 -14.72
N THR A 110 -2.30 6.76 -14.85
CA THR A 110 -3.03 7.83 -14.17
C THR A 110 -4.48 7.96 -14.67
N THR A 111 -5.30 6.94 -14.43
CA THR A 111 -6.74 6.99 -14.69
C THR A 111 -7.40 6.26 -13.53
N THR A 112 -7.84 6.90 -12.45
CA THR A 112 -9.05 7.72 -12.43
C THR A 112 -9.17 8.30 -11.01
N PHE A 113 -8.81 9.57 -10.83
CA PHE A 113 -9.17 10.33 -9.62
C PHE A 113 -10.06 11.49 -10.06
N SER A 114 -11.28 11.16 -10.44
CA SER A 114 -12.31 12.14 -10.74
C SER A 114 -13.68 11.54 -10.53
N LEU A 115 -13.96 11.07 -9.31
CA LEU A 115 -15.34 10.92 -8.85
C LEU A 115 -15.31 10.76 -7.33
N ILE A 116 -15.60 11.85 -6.64
CA ILE A 116 -16.37 12.00 -5.38
C ILE A 116 -15.82 13.27 -4.73
N SER A 117 -16.23 14.39 -5.30
CA SER A 117 -16.32 15.71 -4.68
C SER A 117 -17.19 16.52 -5.64
N ASP A 118 -18.50 16.46 -5.46
CA ASP A 118 -19.27 17.65 -5.08
C ASP A 118 -20.78 17.35 -5.14
N TRP A 119 -21.38 17.48 -3.95
CA TRP A 119 -22.77 17.77 -3.57
C TRP A 119 -23.87 16.77 -3.91
#